data_AF-A0A1H8RUU6-F1
#
_entry.id   AF-A0A1H8RUU6-F1
#
_cell.length_a   1.000
_cell.length_b   1.000
_cell.length_c   1.000
_cell.angle_alpha   90.00
_cell.angle_beta   90.00
_cell.angle_gamma   90.00
#
_symmetry.space_group_name_H-M   'P 1'
#
loop_
_entity.id
_entity.type
_entity.pdbx_description
1 polymer ?
#
loop_
_entity_poly.entity_id
_entity_poly.type
_entity_poly.pdbx_seq_one_letter_code
_entity_poly.pdbx_strand_id
1 'polypeptide(L)'
;MFVAGFALFLLGIIFVICYPINKRKNKRCSEQVQGTLVDIRRHRNSQGNVSHSYVYSYAVQDVEYRITSTIISKEAHNVGDTCTIWYNPKKPKDAQPFHYGSNKPYTIVLIIGIAMILLGFVLFVIGSATM
;
A
#
# COMPACT_ATOMS: atom_id res chain seq x y z
N MET A 1 -9.83 -10.95 29.39
CA MET A 1 -10.32 -9.97 28.39
C MET A 1 -9.40 -8.75 28.25
N PHE A 2 -8.71 -8.35 29.33
CA PHE A 2 -7.75 -7.24 29.35
C PHE A 2 -6.64 -7.30 28.28
N VAL A 3 -5.87 -8.40 28.22
CA VAL A 3 -4.75 -8.56 27.26
C VAL A 3 -5.22 -8.49 25.81
N ALA A 4 -6.35 -9.14 25.50
CA ALA A 4 -6.94 -9.12 24.15
C ALA A 4 -7.44 -7.71 23.76
N GLY A 5 -8.08 -6.99 24.69
CA GLY A 5 -8.51 -5.61 24.47
C GLY A 5 -7.34 -4.66 24.22
N PHE A 6 -6.26 -4.78 25.02
CA PHE A 6 -5.04 -3.99 24.85
C PHE A 6 -4.35 -4.26 23.51
N ALA A 7 -4.24 -5.52 23.09
CA ALA A 7 -3.66 -5.88 21.80
C ALA A 7 -4.48 -5.33 20.62
N LEU A 8 -5.82 -5.41 20.67
CA LEU A 8 -6.71 -4.89 19.64
C LEU A 8 -6.61 -3.36 19.53
N PHE A 9 -6.52 -2.67 20.67
CA PHE A 9 -6.35 -1.23 20.74
C PHE A 9 -5.05 -0.77 20.06
N LEU A 10 -3.92 -1.41 20.37
CA LEU A 10 -2.63 -1.11 19.75
C LEU A 10 -2.65 -1.36 18.23
N LEU A 11 -3.27 -2.45 17.78
CA LEU A 11 -3.42 -2.74 16.36
C LEU A 11 -4.25 -1.68 15.63
N GLY A 12 -5.33 -1.20 16.26
CA GLY A 12 -6.14 -0.10 15.74
C GLY A 12 -5.35 1.21 15.58
N ILE A 13 -4.47 1.54 16.54
CA ILE A 13 -3.58 2.71 16.46
C ILE A 13 -2.66 2.61 15.24
N ILE A 14 -2.07 1.45 14.97
CA ILE A 14 -1.19 1.23 13.80
C ILE A 14 -1.95 1.56 12.51
N PHE A 15 -3.20 1.10 12.36
CA PHE A 15 -4.00 1.41 11.17
C PHE A 15 -4.27 2.91 11.00
N VAL A 16 -4.57 3.62 12.09
CA VAL A 16 -4.80 5.07 12.07
C VAL A 16 -3.51 5.84 11.71
N ILE A 17 -2.35 5.43 12.22
CA ILE A 17 -1.05 6.06 11.90
C ILE A 17 -0.64 5.81 10.44
N CYS A 18 -0.94 4.63 9.89
CA CYS A 18 -0.61 4.30 8.50
C CYS A 18 -1.44 5.10 7.48
N TYR A 19 -2.66 5.53 7.82
CA TYR A 19 -3.55 6.32 6.95
C TYR A 19 -2.91 7.61 6.37
N PRO A 20 -2.40 8.55 7.18
CA PRO A 20 -1.80 9.78 6.66
C PRO A 20 -0.51 9.52 5.86
N ILE A 21 0.24 8.47 6.17
CA ILE A 21 1.48 8.11 5.46
C ILE A 21 1.14 7.71 4.02
N ASN A 22 0.17 6.82 3.83
CA ASN A 22 -0.25 6.41 2.50
C ASN A 22 -0.91 7.53 1.71
N LYS A 23 -1.73 8.37 2.37
CA LYS A 23 -2.34 9.55 1.75
C LYS A 23 -1.28 10.56 1.27
N ARG A 24 -0.20 10.76 2.04
CA ARG A 24 0.91 11.66 1.66
C ARG A 24 1.73 11.10 0.50
N LYS A 25 1.99 9.79 0.47
CA LYS A 25 2.71 9.15 -0.64
C LYS A 25 2.00 9.37 -1.98
N ASN A 26 0.68 9.19 -1.99
CA ASN A 26 -0.15 9.39 -3.18
C ASN A 26 -0.16 10.86 -3.66
N LYS A 27 -0.10 11.83 -2.73
CA LYS A 27 0.04 13.26 -3.07
C LYS A 27 1.45 13.67 -3.54
N ARG A 28 2.49 12.96 -3.11
CA ARG A 28 3.89 13.27 -3.46
C ARG A 28 4.27 12.78 -4.85
N CYS A 29 3.69 11.68 -5.32
CA CYS A 29 3.84 11.21 -6.70
C CYS A 29 2.93 12.05 -7.62
N SER A 30 3.37 13.28 -7.93
CA SER A 30 2.57 14.28 -8.65
C SER A 30 2.97 14.48 -10.11
N GLU A 31 4.19 14.08 -10.50
CA GLU A 31 4.65 14.19 -11.88
C GLU A 31 4.57 12.85 -12.61
N GLN A 32 4.47 12.92 -13.93
CA GLN A 32 4.28 11.76 -14.80
C GLN A 32 5.46 11.60 -15.74
N VAL A 33 5.83 10.35 -16.01
CA VAL A 33 6.80 9.98 -17.02
C VAL A 33 6.38 8.67 -17.66
N GLN A 34 6.76 8.45 -18.92
CA GLN A 34 6.56 7.15 -19.55
C GLN A 34 7.59 6.15 -19.02
N GLY A 35 7.11 4.99 -18.60
CA GLY A 35 7.93 3.85 -18.24
C GLY A 35 7.55 2.62 -19.04
N THR A 36 8.42 1.63 -19.02
CA THR A 36 8.28 0.38 -19.75
C THR A 36 8.33 -0.78 -18.79
N LEU A 37 7.44 -1.76 -18.96
CA LEU A 37 7.49 -3.02 -18.26
C LEU A 37 8.69 -3.83 -18.75
N VAL A 38 9.69 -4.06 -17.90
CA VAL A 38 10.95 -4.73 -18.27
C VAL A 38 11.08 -6.15 -17.74
N ASP A 39 10.31 -6.52 -16.71
CA ASP A 39 10.36 -7.86 -16.11
C ASP A 39 9.03 -8.21 -15.41
N ILE A 40 8.65 -9.49 -15.44
CA ILE A 40 7.47 -10.04 -14.77
C ILE A 40 7.93 -11.22 -13.91
N ARG A 41 7.86 -11.04 -12.59
CA ARG A 41 8.27 -12.04 -11.61
C ARG A 41 7.07 -12.80 -11.09
N ARG A 42 7.11 -14.12 -11.24
CA ARG A 42 6.08 -15.02 -10.73
C ARG A 42 6.45 -15.50 -9.34
N HIS A 43 5.53 -15.34 -8.39
CA HIS A 43 5.65 -15.86 -7.04
C HIS A 43 4.60 -16.94 -6.84
N ARG A 44 5.00 -18.10 -6.30
CA ARG A 44 4.10 -19.18 -5.91
C ARG A 44 4.16 -19.32 -4.40
N ASN A 45 3.01 -19.29 -3.74
CA ASN A 45 2.95 -19.56 -2.30
C ASN A 45 2.83 -21.08 -2.03
N SER A 46 2.97 -21.49 -0.77
CA SER A 46 2.87 -22.89 -0.34
C SER A 46 1.52 -23.55 -0.61
N GLN A 47 0.47 -22.75 -0.85
CA GLN A 47 -0.89 -23.20 -1.18
C GLN A 47 -1.12 -23.33 -2.70
N GLY A 48 -0.08 -23.10 -3.52
CA GLY A 48 -0.17 -23.16 -4.98
C GLY A 48 -0.71 -21.90 -5.65
N ASN A 49 -1.08 -20.87 -4.90
CA ASN A 49 -1.53 -19.59 -5.45
C ASN A 49 -0.35 -18.86 -6.11
N VAL A 50 -0.61 -18.32 -7.29
CA VAL A 50 0.38 -17.61 -8.09
C VAL A 50 0.08 -16.12 -8.07
N SER A 51 1.05 -15.31 -7.69
CA SER A 51 1.03 -13.86 -7.87
C SER A 51 2.11 -13.40 -8.84
N HIS A 52 1.89 -12.26 -9.48
CA HIS A 52 2.85 -11.66 -10.40
C HIS A 52 3.27 -10.28 -9.86
N SER A 53 4.57 -10.02 -9.89
CA SER A 53 5.15 -8.71 -9.62
C SER A 53 5.73 -8.18 -10.92
N TYR A 54 5.43 -6.93 -11.24
CA TYR A 54 5.83 -6.26 -12.46
C TYR A 54 6.95 -5.27 -12.16
N VAL A 55 8.00 -5.26 -12.97
CA VAL A 55 9.14 -4.34 -12.82
C VAL A 55 9.10 -3.35 -13.96
N TYR A 56 8.96 -2.06 -13.62
CA TYR A 56 8.93 -0.97 -14.59
C TYR A 56 10.25 -0.20 -14.55
N SER A 57 10.77 0.12 -15.73
CA SER A 57 11.89 1.07 -15.91
C SER A 57 11.36 2.41 -16.42
N TYR A 58 11.93 3.51 -15.96
CA TYR A 58 11.62 4.87 -16.42
C TYR A 58 12.83 5.77 -16.20
N ALA A 59 12.94 6.85 -16.97
CA ALA A 59 14.06 7.78 -16.89
C ALA A 59 13.59 9.19 -16.48
N VAL A 60 14.28 9.81 -15.52
CA VAL A 60 14.06 11.21 -15.13
C VAL A 60 15.40 11.93 -15.21
N GLN A 61 15.49 12.96 -16.06
CA GLN A 61 16.74 13.73 -16.28
C GLN A 61 17.94 12.81 -16.61
N ASP A 62 17.75 11.90 -17.58
CA ASP A 62 18.75 10.91 -18.04
C ASP A 62 19.21 9.88 -17.00
N VAL A 63 18.59 9.84 -15.82
CA VAL A 63 18.83 8.80 -14.81
C VAL A 63 17.73 7.74 -14.89
N GLU A 64 18.12 6.49 -15.14
CA GLU A 64 17.20 5.35 -15.15
C GLU A 64 16.86 4.90 -13.71
N TYR A 65 15.58 4.68 -13.47
CA TYR A 65 15.03 4.16 -12.23
C TYR A 65 14.20 2.91 -12.49
N ARG A 66 14.11 2.04 -11.48
CA ARG A 66 13.26 0.85 -11.53
C ARG A 66 12.36 0.78 -10.31
N ILE A 67 11.10 0.44 -10.54
CA ILE A 67 10.14 0.13 -9.48
C ILE A 67 9.54 -1.25 -9.68
N THR A 68 9.30 -1.93 -8.57
CA THR A 68 8.55 -3.18 -8.55
C THR A 68 7.17 -2.91 -7.99
N SER A 69 6.14 -3.31 -8.73
CA SER A 69 4.74 -3.22 -8.32
C SER A 69 4.13 -4.61 -8.30
N THR A 70 3.55 -4.98 -7.16
CA THR A 70 2.72 -6.19 -7.08
C THR A 70 1.32 -5.82 -7.53
N ILE A 71 1.00 -6.11 -8.78
CA ILE A 71 -0.30 -5.81 -9.35
C ILE A 71 -1.10 -7.11 -9.39
N ILE A 72 -2.28 -7.05 -8.79
CA ILE A 72 -3.32 -8.08 -8.98
C ILE A 72 -4.19 -7.56 -10.13
N SER A 73 -3.67 -7.63 -11.37
CA SER A 73 -4.45 -7.26 -12.57
C SER A 73 -4.99 -8.53 -13.23
N LYS A 74 -6.22 -8.45 -13.73
CA LYS A 74 -6.80 -9.46 -14.62
C LYS A 74 -6.31 -9.29 -16.07
N GLU A 75 -5.76 -8.14 -16.41
CA GLU A 75 -5.26 -7.86 -17.75
C GLU A 75 -3.85 -8.42 -17.93
N ALA A 76 -3.65 -9.15 -19.03
CA ALA A 76 -2.34 -9.64 -19.42
C ALA A 76 -1.46 -8.44 -19.80
N HIS A 77 -0.35 -8.28 -19.10
CA HIS A 77 0.70 -7.32 -19.45
C HIS A 77 1.89 -8.09 -20.03
N ASN A 78 2.50 -7.54 -21.07
CA ASN A 78 3.68 -8.11 -21.72
C ASN A 78 4.91 -7.24 -21.43
N VAL A 79 6.08 -7.87 -21.34
CA VAL A 79 7.35 -7.14 -21.31
C VAL A 79 7.46 -6.30 -22.59
N GLY A 80 7.78 -5.03 -22.43
CA GLY A 80 7.77 -4.02 -23.49
C GLY A 80 6.58 -3.06 -23.43
N ASP A 81 5.52 -3.39 -22.68
CA ASP A 81 4.36 -2.50 -22.55
C ASP A 81 4.74 -1.18 -21.89
N THR A 82 4.26 -0.07 -22.47
CA THR A 82 4.45 1.27 -21.91
C THR A 82 3.33 1.64 -20.97
N CYS A 83 3.64 2.31 -19.87
CA CYS A 83 2.66 2.84 -18.93
C CYS A 83 3.11 4.17 -18.31
N THR A 84 2.13 4.93 -17.81
CA THR A 84 2.40 6.19 -17.11
C THR A 84 2.86 5.92 -15.68
N ILE A 85 4.11 6.26 -15.38
CA ILE A 85 4.68 6.20 -14.04
C ILE A 85 4.50 7.56 -13.36
N TRP A 86 3.91 7.53 -12.17
CA TRP A 86 3.80 8.70 -11.31
C TRP A 86 4.94 8.72 -10.30
N TYR A 87 5.78 9.76 -10.33
CA TYR A 87 6.95 9.86 -9.46
C TYR A 87 6.94 11.13 -8.63
N ASN A 88 7.68 11.12 -7.52
CA ASN A 88 7.93 12.31 -6.72
C ASN A 88 9.11 13.09 -7.31
N PRO A 89 8.92 14.33 -7.81
CA PRO A 89 10.01 15.09 -8.43
C PRO A 89 11.16 15.40 -7.46
N LYS A 90 10.90 15.49 -6.16
CA LYS A 90 11.94 15.69 -5.14
C LYS A 90 12.70 14.41 -4.80
N LYS A 91 12.15 13.25 -5.13
CA LYS A 91 12.74 11.93 -4.85
C LYS A 91 12.24 10.91 -5.88
N PRO A 92 12.80 10.87 -7.10
CA PRO A 92 12.25 10.09 -8.22
C PRO A 92 12.10 8.60 -7.92
N LYS A 93 12.95 8.02 -7.06
CA LYS A 93 12.84 6.63 -6.56
C LYS A 93 11.49 6.31 -5.92
N ASP A 94 10.78 7.31 -5.39
CA ASP A 94 9.44 7.14 -4.86
C ASP A 94 8.42 7.29 -6.01
N ALA A 95 8.08 6.18 -6.66
CA ALA A 95 7.16 6.16 -7.80
C ALA A 95 6.13 5.02 -7.74
N GLN A 96 5.08 5.14 -8.54
CA GLN A 96 4.01 4.14 -8.66
C GLN A 96 3.46 4.10 -10.10
N PRO A 97 3.18 2.91 -10.66
CA PRO A 97 2.66 2.78 -12.04
C PRO A 97 1.17 3.13 -12.16
N PHE A 98 0.48 3.39 -11.05
CA PHE A 98 -0.92 3.82 -11.04
C PHE A 98 -1.10 4.93 -10.03
N HIS A 99 -1.80 5.99 -10.43
CA HIS A 99 -2.32 6.95 -9.48
C HIS A 99 -3.64 6.39 -8.94
N TYR A 100 -3.66 5.95 -7.68
CA TYR A 100 -4.91 5.63 -7.00
C TYR A 100 -5.68 6.95 -6.79
N GLY A 101 -6.37 7.44 -7.81
CA GLY A 101 -7.15 8.70 -7.74
C GLY A 101 -8.27 8.65 -6.70
N SER A 102 -8.59 7.46 -6.18
CA SER A 102 -9.54 7.25 -5.11
C SER A 102 -8.80 6.94 -3.79
N ASN A 103 -8.90 7.84 -2.82
CA ASN A 103 -8.49 7.58 -1.42
C ASN A 103 -9.45 6.64 -0.68
N LYS A 104 -10.51 6.14 -1.33
CA LYS A 104 -11.57 5.31 -0.73
C LYS A 104 -11.04 4.09 0.04
N PRO A 105 -10.10 3.26 -0.48
CA PRO A 105 -9.61 2.09 0.26
C PRO A 105 -8.88 2.50 1.55
N TYR A 106 -8.13 3.61 1.54
CA TYR A 106 -7.44 4.09 2.74
C TYR A 106 -8.41 4.63 3.79
N THR A 107 -9.50 5.28 3.36
CA THR A 107 -10.55 5.75 4.27
C THR A 107 -11.28 4.59 4.95
N ILE A 108 -11.51 3.47 4.26
CA ILE A 108 -12.12 2.27 4.87
C ILE A 108 -11.22 1.70 5.97
N VAL A 109 -9.91 1.60 5.72
CA VAL A 109 -8.93 1.14 6.72
C VAL A 109 -8.91 2.06 7.96
N LEU A 110 -9.04 3.38 7.77
CA LEU A 110 -9.15 4.33 8.88
C LEU A 110 -10.40 4.07 9.74
N ILE A 111 -11.55 3.85 9.12
CA ILE A 111 -12.82 3.57 9.83
C ILE A 111 -12.69 2.27 10.65
N ILE A 112 -12.13 1.21 10.05
CA ILE A 112 -11.87 -0.06 10.73
C ILE A 112 -10.93 0.15 11.92
N GLY A 113 -9.84 0.90 11.72
CA GLY A 113 -8.89 1.22 12.80
C GLY A 113 -9.55 1.93 13.99
N ILE A 114 -10.41 2.91 13.73
CA ILE A 114 -11.16 3.63 14.78
C ILE A 114 -12.10 2.67 15.52
N ALA A 115 -12.84 1.82 14.80
CA ALA A 115 -13.72 0.83 15.42
C ALA A 115 -12.96 -0.16 16.32
N MET A 116 -11.77 -0.61 15.89
CA MET A 116 -10.90 -1.48 16.69
C MET A 116 -10.38 -0.79 17.96
N ILE A 117 -10.03 0.50 17.89
CA ILE A 117 -9.62 1.29 19.05
C ILE A 117 -10.77 1.35 20.07
N LEU A 118 -11.98 1.69 19.63
CA LEU A 118 -13.15 1.79 20.51
C LEU A 118 -13.49 0.44 21.15
N LEU A 119 -13.56 -0.62 20.35
CA LEU A 119 -13.87 -1.97 20.84
C LEU A 119 -12.77 -2.50 21.78
N GLY A 120 -11.50 -2.29 21.43
CA GLY A 120 -10.36 -2.70 22.25
C GLY A 120 -10.34 -1.99 23.59
N PHE A 121 -10.63 -0.69 23.60
CA PHE A 121 -10.73 0.11 24.82
C PHE A 121 -11.88 -0.38 25.72
N VAL A 122 -13.07 -0.65 25.18
CA VAL A 122 -14.20 -1.19 25.94
C VAL A 122 -13.86 -2.55 26.57
N LEU A 123 -13.28 -3.47 25.80
CA LEU A 123 -12.87 -4.79 26.28
C LEU A 123 -11.75 -4.73 27.33
N PHE A 124 -10.86 -3.75 27.19
CA PHE A 124 -9.80 -3.48 28.16
C PHE A 124 -10.38 -3.03 29.50
N VAL A 125 -11.28 -2.03 29.49
CA VAL A 125 -11.90 -1.48 30.71
C VAL A 125 -12.76 -2.53 31.43
N ILE A 126 -13.59 -3.27 30.69
CA ILE A 126 -14.40 -4.36 31.27
C ILE A 126 -13.47 -5.43 31.85
N GLY A 127 -12.42 -5.81 31.11
CA GLY A 127 -11.46 -6.80 31.55
C GLY A 127 -10.68 -6.38 32.81
N SER A 128 -10.40 -5.08 32.99
CA SER A 128 -9.76 -4.57 34.21
C SER A 128 -10.70 -4.48 35.41
N ALA A 129 -12.00 -4.29 35.18
CA ALA A 129 -12.99 -4.21 36.26
C ALA A 129 -13.36 -5.59 36.83
N THR A 130 -13.07 -6.67 36.09
CA THR A 130 -13.35 -8.06 36.47
C THR A 130 -12.12 -8.82 37.00
N MET A 131 -10.96 -8.17 37.10
CA MET A 131 -9.72 -8.76 37.64
C MET A 131 -9.51 -8.40 39.11
#